data_AF-A0A2N0Q371-F1
#
_entry.id   AF-A0A2N0Q371-F1
#
_cell.length_a   1.000
_cell.length_b   1.000
_cell.length_c   1.000
_cell.angle_alpha   90.00
_cell.angle_beta   90.00
_cell.angle_gamma   90.00
#
_symmetry.space_group_name_H-M   'P 1'
#
loop_
_entity.id
_entity.type
_entity.pdbx_description
1 polymer ?
#
loop_
_entity_poly.entity_id
_entity_poly.type
_entity_poly.pdbx_seq_one_letter_code
_entity_poly.pdbx_strand_id
1 'polypeptide(L)'
;MSYPQKKLIKDIDPNEVQKFKDSFDNNITKILTEGDEGYEESILRWADNSIRKAGIVVQATCLDDIVKTVNFANKNNLDFAVCCGVIVQRWKTKECDKIVYDWSKSIQSIFNKDGDKSLYVNFVDTTTDQAYNNEEILKNVWGKNYERLKELKRKYDPTVFFRKGAVIFP
;
A
#
# COMPACT_ATOMS: atom_id res chain seq x y z
N MET A 1 -19.92 10.67 19.27
CA MET A 1 -19.58 11.42 18.05
C MET A 1 -20.30 10.77 16.89
N SER A 2 -21.10 11.52 16.12
CA SER A 2 -21.71 11.01 14.89
C SER A 2 -20.73 11.28 13.75
N TYR A 3 -20.30 10.25 13.03
CA TYR A 3 -19.54 10.46 11.80
C TYR A 3 -20.46 11.08 10.75
N PRO A 4 -20.01 12.10 10.00
CA PRO A 4 -20.80 12.64 8.90
C PRO A 4 -21.03 11.54 7.87
N GLN A 5 -22.29 11.39 7.45
CA GLN A 5 -22.65 10.37 6.48
C GLN A 5 -21.92 10.61 5.17
N LYS A 6 -21.28 9.55 4.65
CA LYS A 6 -20.59 9.58 3.36
C LYS A 6 -21.60 9.63 2.22
N LYS A 7 -21.27 10.37 1.17
CA LYS A 7 -22.06 10.39 -0.07
C LYS A 7 -21.76 9.15 -0.92
N LEU A 8 -22.73 8.77 -1.74
CA LEU A 8 -22.58 7.76 -2.77
C LEU A 8 -22.38 8.43 -4.14
N ILE A 9 -21.85 7.69 -5.11
CA ILE A 9 -21.62 8.21 -6.48
C ILE A 9 -22.92 8.74 -7.11
N LYS A 10 -24.06 8.09 -6.84
CA LYS A 10 -25.38 8.53 -7.31
C LYS A 10 -25.84 9.88 -6.75
N ASP A 11 -25.20 10.37 -5.68
CA ASP A 11 -25.53 11.65 -5.04
C ASP A 11 -24.68 12.81 -5.61
N ILE A 12 -23.79 12.51 -6.57
CA ILE A 12 -22.90 13.48 -7.23
C ILE A 12 -23.47 13.84 -8.61
N ASP A 13 -23.23 15.07 -9.07
CA ASP A 13 -23.61 15.51 -10.42
C ASP A 13 -23.04 14.55 -11.48
N PRO A 14 -23.87 13.92 -12.32
CA PRO A 14 -23.42 13.03 -13.38
C PRO A 14 -22.38 13.65 -14.30
N ASN A 15 -22.44 14.97 -14.56
CA ASN A 15 -21.44 15.66 -15.37
C ASN A 15 -20.08 15.74 -14.67
N GLU A 16 -20.07 15.87 -13.35
CA GLU A 16 -18.83 15.86 -12.57
C GLU A 16 -18.24 14.45 -12.54
N VAL A 17 -19.08 13.43 -12.37
CA VAL A 17 -18.66 12.02 -12.45
C VAL A 17 -18.08 11.71 -13.83
N GLN A 18 -18.73 12.15 -14.90
CA GLN A 18 -18.23 11.93 -16.26
C GLN A 18 -16.89 12.62 -16.50
N LYS A 19 -16.74 13.89 -16.10
CA LYS A 19 -15.45 14.61 -16.16
C LYS A 19 -14.34 13.91 -15.38
N PHE A 20 -14.67 13.32 -14.23
CA PHE A 20 -13.73 12.50 -13.48
C PHE A 20 -13.30 11.27 -14.27
N LYS A 21 -14.24 10.50 -14.83
CA LYS A 21 -13.94 9.34 -15.68
C LYS A 21 -13.08 9.72 -16.90
N ASP A 22 -13.42 10.82 -17.56
CA ASP A 22 -12.71 11.30 -18.76
C ASP A 22 -11.31 11.88 -18.46
N SER A 23 -10.97 12.09 -17.19
CA SER A 23 -9.66 12.62 -16.79
C SER A 23 -8.53 11.58 -16.80
N PHE A 24 -8.85 10.31 -17.02
CA PHE A 24 -7.91 9.19 -17.06
C PHE A 24 -7.52 8.83 -18.50
N ASP A 25 -6.36 8.21 -18.69
CA ASP A 25 -6.00 7.62 -19.98
C ASP A 25 -6.71 6.27 -20.15
N ASN A 26 -7.79 6.27 -20.93
CA ASN A 26 -8.64 5.10 -21.16
C ASN A 26 -7.92 3.95 -21.89
N ASN A 27 -6.73 4.17 -22.47
CA ASN A 27 -5.95 3.08 -23.08
C ASN A 27 -5.25 2.19 -22.03
N ILE A 28 -5.04 2.73 -20.82
CA ILE A 28 -4.21 2.09 -19.79
C ILE A 28 -5.03 1.87 -18.52
N THR A 29 -5.79 2.87 -18.10
CA THR A 29 -6.51 2.87 -16.82
C THR A 29 -7.97 2.51 -17.04
N LYS A 30 -8.40 1.41 -16.43
CA LYS A 30 -9.79 0.95 -16.48
C LYS A 30 -10.61 1.60 -15.38
N ILE A 31 -11.71 2.24 -15.78
CA ILE A 31 -12.71 2.81 -14.89
C ILE A 31 -14.00 2.01 -15.06
N LEU A 32 -14.36 1.22 -14.05
CA LEU A 32 -15.48 0.28 -14.13
C LEU A 32 -16.63 0.75 -13.24
N THR A 33 -17.84 0.55 -13.72
CA THR A 33 -19.11 0.77 -13.04
C THR A 33 -20.05 -0.42 -13.23
N GLU A 34 -21.12 -0.50 -12.45
CA GLU A 34 -22.07 -1.60 -12.53
C GLU A 34 -22.63 -1.75 -13.95
N GLY A 35 -22.50 -2.94 -14.52
CA GLY A 35 -22.87 -3.25 -15.91
C GLY A 35 -21.69 -3.31 -16.89
N ASP A 36 -20.53 -2.76 -16.53
CA ASP A 36 -19.33 -2.86 -17.36
C ASP A 36 -18.72 -4.28 -17.29
N GLU A 37 -18.15 -4.74 -18.41
CA GLU A 37 -17.39 -5.99 -18.44
C GLU A 37 -16.19 -5.91 -17.48
N GLY A 38 -16.05 -6.90 -16.58
CA GLY A 38 -15.00 -6.93 -15.58
C GLY A 38 -15.34 -6.27 -14.23
N TYR A 39 -16.51 -5.62 -14.10
CA TYR A 39 -16.90 -4.95 -12.85
C TYR A 39 -17.09 -5.95 -11.71
N GLU A 40 -17.84 -7.03 -11.92
CA GLU A 40 -18.14 -8.02 -10.88
C GLU A 40 -16.86 -8.70 -10.39
N GLU A 41 -15.95 -9.03 -11.30
CA GLU A 41 -14.64 -9.59 -10.99
C GLU A 41 -13.79 -8.61 -10.16
N SER A 42 -13.88 -7.32 -10.45
CA SER A 42 -13.08 -6.28 -9.78
C SER A 42 -13.47 -6.05 -8.31
N ILE A 43 -14.71 -6.38 -7.93
CA ILE A 43 -15.20 -6.23 -6.56
C ILE A 43 -15.15 -7.53 -5.74
N LEU A 44 -14.70 -8.65 -6.33
CA LEU A 44 -14.52 -9.90 -5.61
C LEU A 44 -13.60 -9.72 -4.40
N ARG A 45 -13.91 -10.44 -3.33
CA ARG A 45 -13.13 -10.47 -2.09
C ARG A 45 -12.92 -11.91 -1.66
N TRP A 46 -11.89 -12.13 -0.83
CA TRP A 46 -11.60 -13.45 -0.30
C TRP A 46 -12.78 -14.07 0.48
N ALA A 47 -13.61 -13.22 1.12
CA ALA A 47 -14.84 -13.63 1.77
C ALA A 47 -16.06 -12.98 1.09
N ASP A 48 -17.01 -13.79 0.63
CA ASP A 48 -18.20 -13.36 -0.10
C ASP A 48 -19.03 -12.33 0.69
N ASN A 49 -19.13 -12.50 2.01
CA ASN A 49 -19.87 -11.59 2.89
C ASN A 49 -19.26 -10.18 2.99
N SER A 50 -18.04 -9.99 2.49
CA SER A 50 -17.32 -8.72 2.47
C SER A 50 -17.43 -8.01 1.11
N ILE A 51 -18.09 -8.61 0.13
CA ILE A 51 -18.36 -7.97 -1.16
C ILE A 51 -19.36 -6.83 -0.94
N ARG A 52 -19.05 -5.66 -1.50
CA ARG A 52 -19.88 -4.45 -1.50
C ARG A 52 -19.84 -3.85 -2.90
N LYS A 53 -20.99 -3.38 -3.40
CA LYS A 53 -21.08 -2.70 -4.69
C LYS A 53 -20.38 -1.34 -4.61
N ALA A 54 -19.26 -1.21 -5.31
CA ALA A 54 -18.56 0.06 -5.47
C ALA A 54 -19.27 0.92 -6.52
N GLY A 55 -19.43 2.22 -6.27
CA GLY A 55 -20.04 3.11 -7.27
C GLY A 55 -19.15 3.32 -8.51
N ILE A 56 -17.83 3.34 -8.32
CA ILE A 56 -16.81 3.37 -9.38
C ILE A 56 -15.62 2.56 -8.87
N VAL A 57 -15.01 1.76 -9.74
CA VAL A 57 -13.72 1.10 -9.52
C VAL A 57 -12.68 1.72 -10.44
N VAL A 58 -11.57 2.20 -9.87
CA VAL A 58 -10.44 2.73 -10.63
C VAL A 58 -9.28 1.75 -10.51
N GLN A 59 -8.90 1.11 -11.62
CA GLN A 59 -7.70 0.27 -11.70
C GLN A 59 -6.50 1.14 -12.04
N ALA A 60 -6.07 1.94 -11.04
CA ALA A 60 -4.98 2.90 -11.19
C ALA A 60 -3.68 2.22 -11.65
N THR A 61 -3.00 2.83 -12.63
CA THR A 61 -1.76 2.31 -13.20
C THR A 61 -0.56 3.22 -12.93
N CYS A 62 -0.81 4.43 -12.43
CA CYS A 62 0.24 5.40 -12.09
C CYS A 62 -0.13 6.28 -10.89
N LEU A 63 0.82 7.09 -10.42
CA LEU A 63 0.62 8.01 -9.31
C LEU A 63 -0.48 9.04 -9.58
N ASP A 64 -0.56 9.55 -10.81
CA ASP A 64 -1.54 10.57 -11.19
C ASP A 64 -2.99 10.06 -11.06
N ASP A 65 -3.24 8.80 -11.44
CA ASP A 65 -4.54 8.15 -11.24
C ASP A 65 -4.94 8.09 -9.77
N ILE A 66 -3.98 7.74 -8.89
CA ILE A 66 -4.20 7.66 -7.45
C ILE A 66 -4.53 9.06 -6.91
N VAL A 67 -3.76 10.07 -7.29
CA VAL A 67 -3.96 11.46 -6.86
C VAL A 67 -5.33 11.97 -7.29
N LYS A 68 -5.72 11.78 -8.56
CA LYS A 68 -7.05 12.15 -9.08
C LYS A 68 -8.16 11.47 -8.27
N THR A 69 -8.05 10.17 -8.05
CA THR A 69 -9.06 9.36 -7.35
C THR A 69 -9.24 9.80 -5.90
N VAL A 70 -8.13 9.96 -5.16
CA VAL A 70 -8.17 10.39 -3.75
C VAL A 70 -8.72 11.80 -3.63
N ASN A 71 -8.30 12.72 -4.50
CA ASN A 71 -8.81 14.09 -4.49
C ASN A 71 -10.30 14.15 -4.81
N PHE A 72 -10.77 13.37 -5.79
CA PHE A 72 -12.19 13.29 -6.14
C PHE A 72 -13.03 12.74 -4.98
N ALA A 73 -12.58 11.64 -4.37
CA ALA A 73 -13.26 11.04 -3.22
C ALA A 73 -13.32 12.00 -2.02
N ASN A 74 -12.22 12.69 -1.73
CA ASN A 74 -12.15 13.65 -0.62
C ASN A 74 -13.04 14.87 -0.87
N LYS A 75 -12.94 15.50 -2.05
CA LYS A 75 -13.75 16.66 -2.45
C LYS A 75 -15.26 16.39 -2.31
N ASN A 76 -15.68 15.19 -2.71
CA ASN A 76 -17.09 14.79 -2.72
C ASN A 76 -17.55 14.08 -1.43
N ASN A 77 -16.68 13.95 -0.42
CA ASN A 77 -16.93 13.22 0.83
C ASN A 77 -17.52 11.82 0.59
N LEU A 78 -16.92 11.08 -0.34
CA LEU A 78 -17.29 9.71 -0.68
C LEU A 78 -16.70 8.72 0.33
N ASP A 79 -17.33 7.55 0.41
CA ASP A 79 -16.68 6.37 0.98
C ASP A 79 -15.60 5.87 0.01
N PHE A 80 -14.47 5.42 0.55
CA PHE A 80 -13.29 5.09 -0.25
C PHE A 80 -12.60 3.84 0.31
N ALA A 81 -12.39 2.87 -0.56
CA ALA A 81 -11.70 1.62 -0.24
C ALA A 81 -10.53 1.41 -1.20
N VAL A 82 -9.37 1.06 -0.64
CA VAL A 82 -8.20 0.61 -1.41
C VAL A 82 -8.22 -0.90 -1.46
N CYS A 83 -8.04 -1.48 -2.65
CA CYS A 83 -7.87 -2.91 -2.83
C CYS A 83 -6.40 -3.20 -3.15
N CYS A 84 -5.76 -4.00 -2.31
CA CYS A 84 -4.40 -4.50 -2.55
C CYS A 84 -4.33 -6.01 -2.25
N GLY A 85 -3.27 -6.65 -2.77
CA GLY A 85 -2.92 -8.02 -2.40
C GLY A 85 -2.04 -8.04 -1.16
N VAL A 86 -2.26 -9.03 -0.29
CA VAL A 86 -1.35 -9.33 0.83
C VAL A 86 -0.87 -10.77 0.67
N ILE A 87 0.44 -10.95 0.60
CA ILE A 87 1.06 -12.28 0.67
C ILE A 87 1.47 -12.51 2.12
N VAL A 88 0.78 -13.43 2.79
CA VAL A 88 1.10 -13.83 4.16
C VAL A 88 1.72 -15.22 4.13
N GLN A 89 2.83 -15.37 4.83
CA GLN A 89 3.58 -16.62 4.87
C GLN A 89 3.50 -17.18 6.28
N ARG A 90 3.25 -18.48 6.39
CA ARG A 90 3.15 -19.19 7.67
C ARG A 90 3.87 -20.52 7.55
N TRP A 91 4.70 -20.86 8.52
CA TRP A 91 5.25 -22.20 8.67
C TRP A 91 4.38 -23.01 9.62
N LYS A 92 4.18 -24.30 9.31
CA LYS A 92 3.38 -25.20 10.15
C LYS A 92 4.18 -25.74 11.34
N THR A 93 5.45 -26.04 11.10
CA THR A 93 6.38 -26.57 12.10
C THR A 93 7.72 -25.85 12.00
N LYS A 94 8.56 -25.97 13.03
CA LYS A 94 9.87 -25.29 13.08
C LYS A 94 10.79 -25.71 11.93
N GLU A 95 10.67 -26.94 11.45
CA GLU A 95 11.49 -27.48 10.35
C GLU A 95 11.17 -26.80 9.01
N CYS A 96 9.97 -26.23 8.86
CA CYS A 96 9.56 -25.50 7.67
C CYS A 96 10.07 -24.04 7.65
N ASP A 97 10.66 -23.53 8.74
CA ASP A 97 11.08 -22.14 8.87
C ASP A 97 11.99 -21.70 7.72
N LYS A 98 13.07 -22.47 7.49
CA LYS A 98 14.02 -22.18 6.41
C LYS A 98 13.35 -22.20 5.02
N ILE A 99 12.45 -23.15 4.79
CA ILE A 99 11.78 -23.30 3.49
C ILE A 99 10.88 -22.08 3.22
N VAL A 100 10.08 -21.67 4.20
CA VAL A 100 9.20 -20.51 4.08
C VAL A 100 10.01 -19.22 3.95
N TYR A 101 11.10 -19.10 4.70
CA TYR A 101 12.01 -17.97 4.64
C TYR A 101 12.67 -17.82 3.26
N ASP A 102 13.25 -18.90 2.71
CA ASP A 102 13.88 -18.88 1.38
C ASP A 102 12.85 -18.52 0.30
N TRP A 103 11.62 -19.06 0.41
CA TRP A 103 10.53 -18.70 -0.50
C TRP A 103 10.16 -17.21 -0.38
N SER A 104 10.07 -16.66 0.83
CA SER A 104 9.86 -15.23 1.08
C SER A 104 10.86 -14.36 0.33
N LYS A 105 12.14 -14.71 0.44
CA LYS A 105 13.23 -13.97 -0.21
C LYS A 105 13.13 -14.04 -1.74
N SER A 106 12.69 -15.17 -2.29
CA SER A 106 12.47 -15.28 -3.74
C SER A 106 11.31 -14.40 -4.23
N ILE A 107 10.20 -14.35 -3.49
CA ILE A 107 9.06 -13.47 -3.78
C ILE A 107 9.47 -12.00 -3.68
N GLN A 108 10.17 -11.61 -2.61
CA GLN A 108 10.71 -10.26 -2.46
C GLN A 108 11.62 -9.88 -3.63
N SER A 109 12.49 -10.80 -4.09
CA SER A 109 13.35 -10.55 -5.24
C SER A 109 12.60 -10.35 -6.54
N ILE A 110 11.42 -10.95 -6.71
CA ILE A 110 10.56 -10.72 -7.88
C ILE A 110 10.00 -9.30 -7.83
N PHE A 111 9.42 -8.90 -6.70
CA PHE A 111 8.83 -7.57 -6.54
C PHE A 111 9.87 -6.44 -6.61
N ASN A 112 11.08 -6.65 -6.11
CA ASN A 112 12.14 -5.63 -6.14
C ASN A 112 12.62 -5.27 -7.57
N LYS A 113 12.23 -6.01 -8.62
CA LYS A 113 12.58 -5.67 -10.01
C LYS A 113 11.89 -4.39 -10.48
N ASP A 114 10.60 -4.28 -10.15
CA ASP A 114 9.72 -3.21 -10.62
C ASP A 114 9.12 -2.38 -9.47
N GLY A 115 9.32 -2.84 -8.23
CA GLY A 115 8.84 -2.20 -7.02
C GLY A 115 9.64 -0.96 -6.65
N ASP A 116 8.96 0.02 -6.07
CA ASP A 116 9.60 1.18 -5.47
C ASP A 116 10.51 0.74 -4.30
N LYS A 117 11.57 1.51 -4.04
CA LYS A 117 12.52 1.27 -2.94
C LYS A 117 11.93 1.67 -1.57
N SER A 118 10.60 1.72 -1.45
CA SER A 118 9.90 2.03 -0.21
C SER A 118 9.75 0.77 0.66
N LEU A 119 9.85 0.96 1.97
CA LEU A 119 9.82 -0.13 2.94
C LEU A 119 8.70 0.10 3.95
N TYR A 120 7.81 -0.87 4.09
CA TYR A 120 6.79 -0.85 5.14
C TYR A 120 7.37 -1.42 6.45
N VAL A 121 7.74 -0.52 7.36
CA VAL A 121 8.52 -0.83 8.58
C VAL A 121 7.87 -1.78 9.57
N ASN A 122 6.54 -1.99 9.52
CA ASN A 122 5.82 -2.83 10.48
C ASN A 122 5.97 -4.35 10.24
N PHE A 123 6.43 -4.78 9.06
CA PHE A 123 6.61 -6.20 8.72
C PHE A 123 8.02 -6.52 8.19
N VAL A 124 9.04 -5.78 8.63
CA VAL A 124 10.42 -6.04 8.23
C VAL A 124 10.95 -7.20 9.06
N ASP A 125 11.26 -8.32 8.40
CA ASP A 125 11.91 -9.46 9.05
C ASP A 125 13.28 -9.01 9.61
N THR A 126 13.41 -9.15 10.92
CA THR A 126 14.50 -8.61 11.75
C THR A 126 15.81 -9.37 11.63
N THR A 127 15.95 -10.26 10.63
CA THR A 127 17.02 -11.27 10.60
C THR A 127 18.11 -11.02 9.55
N THR A 128 17.97 -10.03 8.66
CA THR A 128 19.04 -9.72 7.68
C THR A 128 19.58 -8.30 7.80
N ASP A 129 20.84 -8.19 8.25
CA ASP A 129 21.67 -6.97 8.24
C ASP A 129 21.69 -6.26 6.87
N GLN A 130 21.45 -7.00 5.78
CA GLN A 130 21.50 -6.49 4.41
C GLN A 130 20.46 -5.40 4.11
N ALA A 131 19.30 -5.40 4.78
CA ALA A 131 18.31 -4.32 4.59
C ALA A 131 18.70 -3.01 5.32
N TYR A 132 19.55 -3.09 6.36
CA TYR A 132 19.87 -1.96 7.25
C TYR A 132 21.21 -1.30 6.94
N ASN A 133 22.15 -2.02 6.33
CA ASN A 133 23.40 -1.42 5.83
C ASN A 133 23.19 -0.58 4.57
N ASN A 134 21.97 -0.50 4.05
CA ASN A 134 21.64 0.36 2.92
C ASN A 134 21.02 1.67 3.42
N GLU A 135 21.86 2.67 3.62
CA GLU A 135 21.47 4.01 4.03
C GLU A 135 20.44 4.65 3.08
N GLU A 136 20.44 4.29 1.80
CA GLU A 136 19.45 4.76 0.80
C GLU A 136 18.03 4.35 1.19
N ILE A 137 17.83 3.10 1.62
CA ILE A 137 16.52 2.59 2.03
C ILE A 137 16.05 3.31 3.30
N LEU A 138 16.92 3.51 4.28
CA LEU A 138 16.56 4.20 5.52
C LEU A 138 16.24 5.69 5.28
N LYS A 139 16.95 6.35 4.36
CA LYS A 139 16.64 7.71 3.93
C LYS A 139 15.30 7.78 3.19
N ASN A 140 14.95 6.78 2.37
CA ASN A 140 13.63 6.71 1.74
C ASN A 140 12.50 6.54 2.77
N VAL A 141 12.71 5.73 3.81
CA VAL A 141 11.70 5.51 4.87
C VAL A 141 11.50 6.74 5.75
N TRP A 142 12.60 7.33 6.24
CA TRP A 142 12.54 8.37 7.26
C TRP A 142 12.67 9.80 6.72
N GLY A 143 13.08 9.95 5.46
CA GLY A 143 13.24 11.22 4.77
C GLY A 143 14.11 12.20 5.54
N LYS A 144 13.64 13.45 5.65
CA LYS A 144 14.31 14.54 6.39
C LYS A 144 14.54 14.24 7.87
N ASN A 145 13.85 13.26 8.46
CA ASN A 145 14.00 12.92 9.87
C ASN A 145 15.19 11.99 10.13
N TYR A 146 15.79 11.39 9.09
CA TYR A 146 16.84 10.38 9.22
C TYR A 146 18.04 10.87 10.06
N GLU A 147 18.55 12.08 9.78
CA GLU A 147 19.69 12.63 10.51
C GLU A 147 19.39 12.87 11.99
N ARG A 148 18.20 13.42 12.30
CA ARG A 148 17.75 13.60 13.69
C ARG A 148 17.63 12.27 14.42
N LEU A 149 17.17 11.22 13.73
CA LEU A 149 17.08 9.89 14.32
C LEU A 149 18.48 9.31 14.63
N LYS A 150 19.49 9.55 13.79
CA LYS A 150 20.88 9.18 14.09
C LYS A 150 21.42 9.90 15.32
N GLU A 151 21.18 11.20 15.45
CA GLU A 151 21.56 11.99 16.63
C GLU A 151 20.89 11.45 17.91
N LEU A 152 19.60 11.15 17.85
CA LEU A 152 18.86 10.55 18.96
C LEU A 152 19.40 9.16 19.31
N LYS A 153 19.76 8.35 18.31
CA LYS A 153 20.38 7.03 18.53
C LYS A 153 21.73 7.17 19.23
N ARG A 154 22.60 8.09 18.79
CA ARG A 154 23.88 8.41 19.47
C ARG A 154 23.68 8.79 20.93
N LYS A 155 22.63 9.56 21.23
CA LYS A 155 22.36 10.06 22.59
C LYS A 155 21.76 9.00 23.52
N TYR A 156 20.76 8.25 23.03
CA TYR A 156 19.93 7.39 23.89
C TYR A 156 20.14 5.90 23.68
N ASP A 157 20.76 5.47 22.59
CA ASP A 157 21.08 4.06 22.33
C ASP A 157 22.44 3.89 21.60
N PRO A 158 23.55 4.40 22.18
CA PRO A 158 24.85 4.44 21.53
C PRO A 158 25.42 3.05 21.23
N THR A 159 24.97 2.02 21.95
CA THR A 159 25.39 0.62 21.75
C THR A 159 24.38 -0.19 20.93
N VAL A 160 23.34 0.44 20.38
CA VAL A 160 22.32 -0.20 19.54
C VAL A 160 21.66 -1.40 20.24
N PHE A 161 21.32 -1.24 21.52
CA PHE A 161 20.58 -2.22 22.31
C PHE A 161 19.22 -2.53 21.67
N PHE A 162 18.52 -1.51 21.15
CA PHE A 162 17.28 -1.70 20.39
C PHE A 162 17.60 -1.97 18.92
N ARG A 163 17.75 -3.26 18.61
CA ARG A 163 18.11 -3.78 17.28
C ARG A 163 17.08 -4.72 16.65
N LYS A 164 15.84 -4.67 17.13
CA LYS A 164 14.72 -5.38 16.51
C LYS A 164 13.94 -4.41 15.62
N GLY A 165 13.80 -4.72 14.33
CA GLY A 165 13.13 -3.87 13.34
C GLY A 165 14.12 -2.97 12.60
N ALA A 166 13.63 -1.83 12.09
CA ALA A 166 14.45 -0.87 11.36
C ALA A 166 15.53 -0.21 12.22
N VAL A 167 16.73 -0.77 12.19
CA VAL A 167 17.86 -0.28 12.99
C VAL A 167 18.49 0.92 12.29
N ILE A 168 18.56 2.03 13.02
CA ILE A 168 19.36 3.20 12.63
C ILE A 168 20.66 3.11 13.41
N PHE A 169 21.78 3.01 12.69
CA PHE A 169 23.10 3.04 13.30
C PHE A 169 23.53 4.49 13.57
N PRO A 170 24.24 4.74 14.69
CA PRO A 170 24.87 6.03 15.01
C PRO A 170 25.66 6.64 13.85
#